data_AF-A0AA35LW64-F1
#
_entry.id   AF-A0AA35LW64-F1
#
_cell.length_a   1.000
_cell.length_b   1.000
_cell.length_c   1.000
_cell.angle_alpha   90.00
_cell.angle_beta   90.00
_cell.angle_gamma   90.00
#
_symmetry.space_group_name_H-M   'P 1'
#
loop_
_entity.id
_entity.type
_entity.pdbx_description
1 polymer ?
#
loop_
_entity_poly.entity_id
_entity_poly.type
_entity_poly.pdbx_seq_one_letter_code
_entity_poly.pdbx_strand_id
1 'polypeptide(L)'
;MSSNQLIKLKFHSASKTLDADYWLDNFFTENASLQYANSPVISGPSVRQMFKEVFKKLDLMTHEVLYFDFVGVRIYQAAKIRYLVKGDNLDQDVIEIPGFAVFNVEHGEDEKLRCYKAEIFLDPSPVFHRIAEKGL
;
A
#
# COMPACT_ATOMS: atom_id res chain seq x y z
N MET A 1 4.45 -2.08 -23.71
CA MET A 1 4.48 -2.22 -22.23
C MET A 1 3.82 -3.54 -21.90
N SER A 2 4.42 -4.40 -21.05
CA SER A 2 3.81 -5.69 -20.69
C SER A 2 2.59 -5.50 -19.78
N SER A 3 1.69 -6.49 -19.72
CA SER A 3 0.53 -6.45 -18.82
C SER A 3 0.94 -6.24 -17.36
N ASN A 4 2.04 -6.86 -16.93
CA ASN A 4 2.58 -6.73 -15.57
C ASN A 4 3.06 -5.29 -15.28
N GLN A 5 3.71 -4.65 -16.24
CA GLN A 5 4.12 -3.24 -16.12
C GLN A 5 2.91 -2.31 -16.02
N LEU A 6 1.82 -2.60 -16.73
CA LEU A 6 0.58 -1.84 -16.64
C LEU A 6 -0.09 -1.98 -15.28
N ILE A 7 -0.14 -3.21 -14.74
CA ILE A 7 -0.70 -3.48 -13.41
C ILE A 7 0.08 -2.71 -12.35
N LYS A 8 1.42 -2.79 -12.37
CA LYS A 8 2.30 -2.01 -11.47
C LYS A 8 1.97 -0.52 -11.53
N LEU A 9 1.94 0.06 -12.72
CA LEU A 9 1.67 1.49 -12.90
C LEU A 9 0.31 1.88 -12.31
N LYS A 10 -0.74 1.13 -12.64
CA LYS A 10 -2.12 1.41 -12.18
C LYS A 10 -2.24 1.27 -10.67
N PHE A 11 -1.67 0.21 -10.10
CA PHE A 11 -1.68 -0.06 -8.66
C PHE A 11 -1.05 1.10 -7.86
N HIS A 12 0.15 1.53 -8.23
CA HIS A 12 0.82 2.64 -7.54
C HIS A 12 0.20 4.01 -7.83
N SER A 13 -0.35 4.22 -9.03
CA SER A 13 -1.08 5.45 -9.35
C SER A 13 -2.33 5.60 -8.50
N ALA A 14 -3.06 4.51 -8.29
CA ALA A 14 -4.23 4.50 -7.41
C ALA A 14 -3.85 4.67 -5.94
N SER A 15 -2.82 3.96 -5.47
CA SER A 15 -2.32 4.12 -4.10
C SER A 15 -1.90 5.57 -3.78
N LYS A 16 -1.32 6.28 -4.77
CA LYS A 16 -0.90 7.68 -4.66
C LYS A 16 -2.07 8.66 -4.44
N THR A 17 -3.30 8.30 -4.80
CA THR A 17 -4.46 9.20 -4.60
C THR A 17 -4.89 9.30 -3.14
N LEU A 18 -4.36 8.44 -2.25
CA LEU A 18 -4.78 8.33 -0.85
C LEU A 18 -6.29 8.05 -0.70
N ASP A 19 -6.92 7.50 -1.74
CA ASP A 19 -8.30 7.03 -1.70
C ASP A 19 -8.30 5.52 -1.46
N ALA A 20 -8.53 5.13 -0.21
CA ALA A 20 -8.53 3.73 0.19
C ALA A 20 -9.64 2.95 -0.49
N ASP A 21 -10.80 3.56 -0.72
CA ASP A 21 -11.93 2.86 -1.34
C ASP A 21 -11.63 2.58 -2.81
N TYR A 22 -11.19 3.61 -3.55
CA TYR A 22 -10.79 3.45 -4.95
C TYR A 22 -9.67 2.41 -5.11
N TRP A 23 -8.64 2.44 -4.25
CA TRP A 23 -7.51 1.51 -4.34
C TRP A 23 -7.93 0.08 -4.00
N LEU A 24 -8.67 -0.14 -2.91
CA LEU A 24 -9.09 -1.48 -2.51
C LEU A 24 -10.07 -2.10 -3.52
N ASP A 25 -11.04 -1.35 -4.01
CA ASP A 25 -12.06 -1.86 -4.94
C ASP A 25 -11.46 -2.33 -6.28
N ASN A 26 -10.35 -1.72 -6.71
CA ASN A 26 -9.72 -2.05 -7.98
C ASN A 26 -8.66 -3.15 -7.88
N PHE A 27 -8.03 -3.34 -6.71
CA PHE A 27 -6.82 -4.17 -6.60
C PHE A 27 -6.89 -5.25 -5.51
N PHE A 28 -7.94 -5.29 -4.70
CA PHE A 28 -8.10 -6.28 -3.63
C PHE A 28 -9.44 -6.99 -3.72
N THR A 29 -9.48 -8.24 -3.29
CA THR A 29 -10.74 -8.95 -3.05
C THR A 29 -11.44 -8.38 -1.82
N GLU A 30 -12.76 -8.46 -1.74
CA GLU A 30 -13.54 -7.94 -0.60
C GLU A 30 -13.07 -8.49 0.76
N ASN A 31 -12.69 -9.77 0.80
CA ASN A 31 -12.24 -10.47 2.00
C ASN A 31 -10.71 -10.57 2.12
N ALA A 32 -9.97 -9.66 1.47
CA ALA A 32 -8.52 -9.71 1.48
C ALA A 32 -7.96 -9.68 2.91
N SER A 33 -6.89 -10.42 3.13
CA SER A 33 -6.13 -10.42 4.39
C SER A 33 -4.86 -9.58 4.27
N LEU A 34 -4.49 -8.90 5.36
CA LEU A 34 -3.31 -8.07 5.44
C LEU A 34 -2.55 -8.38 6.73
N GLN A 35 -1.27 -8.70 6.58
CA GLN A 35 -0.28 -8.55 7.64
C GLN A 35 0.56 -7.30 7.35
N TYR A 36 0.55 -6.33 8.26
CA TYR A 36 1.32 -5.09 8.12
C TYR A 36 2.40 -5.00 9.18
N ALA A 37 3.66 -4.99 8.77
CA ALA A 37 4.81 -5.11 9.64
C ALA A 37 4.65 -6.34 10.59
N ASN A 38 4.87 -6.15 11.88
CA ASN A 38 4.69 -7.18 12.90
C ASN A 38 3.30 -7.18 13.55
N SER A 39 2.33 -6.46 12.97
CA SER A 39 0.96 -6.44 13.49
C SER A 39 0.23 -7.76 13.21
N PRO A 40 -0.77 -8.12 14.04
CA PRO A 40 -1.66 -9.24 13.75
C PRO A 40 -2.34 -9.12 12.39
N VAL A 41 -2.64 -10.27 11.77
CA VAL A 41 -3.37 -10.30 10.51
C VAL A 41 -4.78 -9.75 10.71
N ILE A 42 -5.16 -8.81 9.85
CA ILE A 42 -6.53 -8.30 9.74
C ILE A 42 -7.14 -8.73 8.40
N SER A 43 -8.47 -8.68 8.26
CA SER A 43 -9.13 -9.11 7.02
C SER A 43 -10.40 -8.34 6.73
N GLY A 44 -10.79 -8.33 5.45
CA GLY A 44 -12.05 -7.77 4.97
C GLY A 44 -12.25 -6.31 5.38
N PRO A 45 -13.39 -5.94 6.01
CA PRO A 45 -13.68 -4.55 6.38
C PRO A 45 -12.61 -3.89 7.25
N SER A 46 -11.89 -4.64 8.08
CA SER A 46 -10.82 -4.09 8.94
C SER A 46 -9.63 -3.57 8.12
N VAL A 47 -9.32 -4.20 6.98
CA VAL A 47 -8.26 -3.72 6.06
C VAL A 47 -8.64 -2.34 5.51
N ARG A 48 -9.88 -2.22 5.06
CA ARG A 48 -10.41 -0.95 4.55
C ARG A 48 -10.38 0.14 5.60
N GLN A 49 -10.86 -0.16 6.81
CA GLN A 49 -10.86 0.80 7.90
C GLN A 49 -9.43 1.26 8.26
N MET A 50 -8.47 0.34 8.32
CA MET A 50 -7.07 0.68 8.59
C MET A 50 -6.53 1.68 7.56
N PHE A 51 -6.69 1.42 6.26
CA PHE A 51 -6.18 2.32 5.23
C PHE A 51 -6.89 3.67 5.21
N LYS A 52 -8.21 3.72 5.44
CA LYS A 52 -8.95 5.00 5.57
C LYS A 52 -8.41 5.84 6.74
N GLU A 53 -8.13 5.20 7.86
CA GLU A 53 -7.60 5.86 9.06
C GLU A 53 -6.17 6.37 8.89
N VAL A 54 -5.34 5.67 8.11
CA VAL A 54 -3.97 6.11 7.82
C VAL A 54 -3.96 7.19 6.73
N PHE A 55 -4.64 6.97 5.60
CA PHE A 55 -4.59 7.87 4.45
C PHE A 55 -5.13 9.26 4.76
N LYS A 56 -6.13 9.39 5.64
CA LYS A 56 -6.65 10.71 6.06
C LYS A 56 -5.60 11.61 6.75
N LYS A 57 -4.52 11.02 7.26
CA LYS A 57 -3.43 11.66 8.01
C LYS A 57 -2.20 11.96 7.15
N LEU A 58 -2.25 11.66 5.86
CA LEU A 58 -1.15 11.85 4.92
C LEU A 58 -1.55 12.88 3.85
N ASP A 59 -0.58 13.68 3.42
CA ASP A 59 -0.67 14.48 2.20
C ASP A 59 0.01 13.77 1.01
N LEU A 60 0.93 12.83 1.28
CA LEU A 60 1.63 12.07 0.25
C LEU A 60 1.95 10.65 0.71
N MET A 61 1.77 9.70 -0.21
CA MET A 61 2.40 8.38 -0.18
C MET A 61 2.79 7.98 -1.61
N THR A 62 4.09 7.85 -1.89
CA THR A 62 4.58 7.40 -3.20
C THR A 62 5.60 6.28 -3.05
N HIS A 63 5.72 5.47 -4.10
CA HIS A 63 6.60 4.30 -4.12
C HIS A 63 7.60 4.45 -5.26
N GLU A 64 8.90 4.50 -4.92
CA GLU A 64 9.97 4.21 -5.87
C GLU A 64 10.17 2.70 -5.90
N VAL A 65 9.63 2.06 -6.93
CA VAL A 65 9.63 0.59 -7.04
C VAL A 65 10.97 0.10 -7.57
N LEU A 66 11.69 -0.65 -6.74
CA LEU A 66 13.00 -1.23 -7.07
C LEU A 66 12.84 -2.49 -7.92
N TYR A 67 11.90 -3.36 -7.56
CA TYR A 67 11.45 -4.48 -8.39
C TYR A 67 9.99 -4.84 -8.09
N PHE A 68 9.36 -5.50 -9.06
CA PHE A 68 7.94 -5.89 -9.02
C PHE A 68 7.78 -7.13 -9.90
N ASP A 69 7.99 -8.29 -9.30
CA ASP A 69 8.18 -9.54 -10.02
C ASP A 69 7.01 -10.49 -9.81
N PHE A 70 6.49 -11.02 -10.91
CA PHE A 70 5.46 -12.06 -10.89
C PHE A 70 6.11 -13.44 -10.87
N VAL A 71 5.74 -14.25 -9.89
CA VAL A 71 6.18 -15.64 -9.75
C VAL A 71 4.96 -16.51 -9.43
N GLY A 72 4.40 -17.12 -10.47
CA GLY A 72 3.11 -17.80 -10.38
C GLY A 72 2.00 -16.83 -9.96
N VAL A 73 1.29 -17.17 -8.88
CA VAL A 73 0.18 -16.36 -8.30
C VAL A 73 0.65 -15.34 -7.26
N ARG A 74 1.94 -15.01 -7.25
CA ARG A 74 2.55 -14.08 -6.30
C ARG A 74 3.25 -12.94 -6.99
N ILE A 75 3.15 -11.77 -6.38
CA ILE A 75 3.94 -10.60 -6.71
C ILE A 75 4.89 -10.32 -5.55
N TYR A 76 6.18 -10.22 -5.86
CA TYR A 76 7.21 -9.75 -4.93
C TYR A 76 7.60 -8.32 -5.29
N GLN A 77 7.50 -7.41 -4.32
CA GLN A 77 7.81 -6.01 -4.54
C GLN A 77 8.77 -5.51 -3.47
N ALA A 78 9.87 -4.88 -3.88
CA ALA A 78 10.60 -3.95 -3.03
C ALA A 78 10.41 -2.53 -3.51
N ALA A 79 10.23 -1.60 -2.57
CA ALA A 79 10.12 -0.19 -2.85
C ALA A 79 10.77 0.66 -1.76
N LYS A 80 11.23 1.86 -2.13
CA LYS A 80 11.38 2.96 -1.17
C LYS A 80 10.07 3.73 -1.15
N ILE A 81 9.51 3.92 0.03
CA ILE A 81 8.21 4.55 0.21
C ILE A 81 8.43 5.91 0.83
N ARG A 82 7.91 6.95 0.17
CA ARG A 82 7.95 8.32 0.64
C ARG A 82 6.60 8.69 1.21
N TYR A 83 6.60 9.26 2.40
CA TYR A 83 5.43 9.73 3.12
C TYR A 83 5.56 11.21 3.42
N LEU A 84 4.45 11.93 3.37
CA LEU A 84 4.31 13.26 3.95
C LEU A 84 3.08 13.24 4.85
N VAL A 85 3.27 13.52 6.14
CA VAL A 85 2.15 13.62 7.09
C VAL A 85 1.41 14.94 6.82
N LYS A 86 0.11 14.97 7.13
CA LYS A 86 -0.73 16.13 6.83
C LYS A 86 -0.17 17.42 7.41
N GLY A 87 -0.05 18.45 6.57
CA GLY A 87 0.47 19.77 6.95
C GLY A 87 1.98 19.83 7.16
N ASP A 88 2.74 18.83 6.72
CA ASP A 88 4.20 18.88 6.67
C ASP A 88 4.73 19.59 5.42
N ASN A 89 5.96 20.10 5.51
CA ASN A 89 6.64 20.73 4.40
C ASN A 89 7.26 19.66 3.48
N LEU A 90 6.85 19.64 2.21
CA LEU A 90 7.30 18.66 1.22
C LEU A 90 8.83 18.63 1.00
N ASP A 91 9.54 19.74 1.23
CA ASP A 91 10.98 19.83 0.99
C ASP A 91 11.82 19.45 2.22
N GLN A 92 11.21 19.34 3.40
CA GLN A 92 11.94 19.19 4.67
C GLN A 92 11.52 17.96 5.48
N ASP A 93 10.23 17.63 5.47
CA ASP A 93 9.63 16.69 6.42
C ASP A 93 9.28 15.33 5.79
N VAL A 94 9.71 15.07 4.54
CA VAL A 94 9.43 13.80 3.87
C VAL A 94 10.13 12.66 4.60
N ILE A 95 9.34 11.66 4.97
CA ILE A 95 9.82 10.43 5.60
C ILE A 95 9.99 9.37 4.51
N GLU A 96 11.17 8.78 4.41
CA GLU A 96 11.45 7.67 3.49
C GLU A 96 11.73 6.39 4.28
N ILE A 97 10.99 5.32 3.96
CA ILE A 97 11.20 3.99 4.55
C ILE A 97 11.35 2.93 3.45
N PRO A 98 12.25 1.95 3.61
CA PRO A 98 12.26 0.77 2.75
C PRO A 98 11.09 -0.14 3.09
N GLY A 99 10.52 -0.80 2.09
CA GLY A 99 9.50 -1.81 2.28
C GLY A 99 9.59 -2.96 1.29
N PHE A 100 9.19 -4.13 1.74
CA PHE A 100 8.99 -5.31 0.91
C PHE A 100 7.56 -5.80 1.08
N ALA A 101 6.96 -6.30 0.00
CA ALA A 101 5.62 -6.83 0.01
C ALA A 101 5.51 -8.12 -0.79
N VAL A 102 4.74 -9.07 -0.25
CA VAL A 102 4.26 -10.25 -0.98
C VAL A 102 2.76 -10.10 -1.17
N PHE A 103 2.31 -10.05 -2.42
CA PHE A 103 0.90 -10.06 -2.75
C PHE A 103 0.55 -11.40 -3.40
N ASN A 104 -0.38 -12.14 -2.80
CA ASN A 104 -0.98 -13.31 -3.44
C ASN A 104 -2.22 -12.83 -4.19
N VAL A 105 -2.27 -13.14 -5.47
CA VAL A 105 -3.21 -12.56 -6.43
C VAL A 105 -3.97 -13.63 -7.19
N GLU A 106 -5.18 -13.32 -7.59
CA GLU A 106 -6.04 -14.16 -8.41
C GLU A 106 -6.84 -13.31 -9.41
N HIS A 107 -7.30 -13.94 -10.48
CA HIS A 107 -8.24 -13.30 -11.41
C HIS A 107 -9.66 -13.47 -10.89
N GLY A 108 -10.39 -12.36 -10.75
CA GLY A 108 -11.83 -12.41 -10.49
C GLY A 108 -12.62 -12.81 -11.74
N GLU A 109 -13.93 -12.98 -11.59
CA GLU A 109 -14.85 -13.29 -12.71
C GLU A 109 -14.85 -12.22 -13.81
N ASP A 110 -14.48 -10.97 -13.47
CA ASP A 110 -14.31 -9.87 -14.43
C ASP A 110 -12.91 -9.81 -15.05
N GLU A 111 -12.14 -10.91 -14.92
CA GLU A 111 -10.75 -11.08 -15.39
C GLU A 111 -9.73 -10.11 -14.77
N LYS A 112 -10.13 -9.26 -13.80
CA LYS A 112 -9.21 -8.36 -13.12
C LYS A 112 -8.41 -9.11 -12.07
N LEU A 113 -7.10 -8.88 -12.11
CA LEU A 113 -6.18 -9.38 -11.10
C LEU A 113 -6.38 -8.62 -9.77
N ARG A 114 -6.69 -9.35 -8.69
CA ARG A 114 -6.89 -8.80 -7.34
C ARG A 114 -6.06 -9.55 -6.32
N CYS A 115 -5.60 -8.82 -5.31
CA CYS A 115 -4.89 -9.36 -4.16
C CYS A 115 -5.87 -9.88 -3.10
N TYR A 116 -5.72 -11.13 -2.68
CA TYR A 116 -6.49 -11.73 -1.60
C TYR A 116 -5.69 -11.90 -0.30
N LYS A 117 -4.35 -11.86 -0.38
CA LYS A 117 -3.46 -11.87 0.79
C LYS A 117 -2.24 -10.99 0.54
N ALA A 118 -2.06 -9.99 1.40
CA ALA A 118 -0.90 -9.10 1.41
C ALA A 118 -0.09 -9.28 2.69
N GLU A 119 1.22 -9.42 2.54
CA GLU A 119 2.19 -9.45 3.63
C GLU A 119 3.20 -8.33 3.39
N ILE A 120 3.19 -7.32 4.27
CA ILE A 120 3.98 -6.09 4.12
C ILE A 120 5.03 -6.05 5.22
N PHE A 121 6.30 -5.97 4.81
CA PHE A 121 7.46 -5.95 5.69
C PHE A 121 8.13 -4.58 5.59
N LEU A 122 7.98 -3.78 6.63
CA LEU A 122 8.59 -2.45 6.76
C LEU A 122 8.60 -2.03 8.24
N ASP A 123 9.31 -0.96 8.56
CA ASP A 123 9.21 -0.27 9.86
C ASP A 123 8.39 1.03 9.68
N PRO A 124 7.13 1.08 10.18
CA PRO A 124 6.29 2.25 10.03
C PRO A 124 6.47 3.25 11.18
N SER A 125 7.31 2.96 12.18
CA SER A 125 7.44 3.78 13.38
C SER A 125 7.78 5.24 13.09
N PRO A 126 8.62 5.61 12.11
CA PRO A 126 8.90 7.04 11.84
C PRO A 126 7.65 7.80 11.41
N VAL A 127 6.79 7.18 10.58
CA VAL A 127 5.55 7.78 10.09
C VAL A 127 4.55 7.95 11.24
N PHE A 128 4.36 6.91 12.06
CA PHE A 128 3.43 6.98 13.19
C PHE A 128 3.90 7.93 14.31
N HIS A 129 5.20 8.03 14.56
CA HIS A 129 5.74 9.03 15.48
C HIS A 129 5.44 10.45 14.97
N ARG A 130 5.65 10.72 13.68
CA ARG A 130 5.34 12.04 13.11
C ARG A 130 3.84 12.37 13.16
N ILE A 131 2.99 11.39 12.88
CA ILE A 131 1.53 11.52 13.05
C ILE A 131 1.18 11.90 14.50
N ALA A 132 1.81 11.26 15.48
CA ALA A 132 1.58 11.56 16.89
C ALA A 132 2.07 12.96 17.29
N GLU A 133 3.23 13.42 16.80
CA GLU A 133 3.73 14.79 17.01
C GLU A 133 2.77 15.86 16.48
N LYS A 134 2.03 15.54 15.41
CA LYS A 134 1.00 16.40 14.81
C LYS A 134 -0.36 16.31 15.49
N GLY A 135 -0.54 15.38 16.43
CA GLY A 135 -1.82 15.16 17.11
C GLY A 135 -2.93 14.59 16.21
N LEU A 136 -2.57 13.74 15.23
CA LEU A 136 -3.48 13.17 14.23
C LEU A 136 -3.91 11.72 14.48
#